data_AF-A0A177WBD1-F1
#
_entry.id   AF-A0A177WBD1-F1
#
_cell.length_a   1.000
_cell.length_b   1.000
_cell.length_c   1.000
_cell.angle_alpha   90.00
_cell.angle_beta   90.00
_cell.angle_gamma   90.00
#
_symmetry.space_group_name_H-M   'P 1'
#
loop_
_entity.id
_entity.type
_entity.pdbx_description
1 polymer ?
#
loop_
_entity_poly.entity_id
_entity_poly.type
_entity_poly.pdbx_seq_one_letter_code
_entity_poly.pdbx_strand_id
1 'polypeptide(L)' 'MSIVTTANQDHPEFAPQFAGTGAMTLLALDVWEHAYYVKYRNVRANYVAA' A
#
# COMPACT_ATOMS: atom_id res chain seq x y z
N MET A 1 -3.85 14.68 6.20
CA MET A 1 -3.06 13.53 5.71
C MET A 1 -3.56 12.28 6.43
N SER A 2 -3.71 11.17 5.71
CA SER A 2 -4.32 9.94 6.22
C SER A 2 -3.58 8.72 5.66
N ILE A 3 -3.56 7.63 6.44
CA ILE A 3 -3.02 6.34 5.99
C ILE A 3 -4.20 5.46 5.57
N VAL A 4 -4.07 4.81 4.42
CA VAL A 4 -5.10 3.95 3.85
C VAL A 4 -4.47 2.67 3.29
N THR A 5 -5.20 1.57 3.39
CA THR A 5 -4.80 0.29 2.79
C THR A 5 -5.81 -0.08 1.72
N THR A 6 -5.34 -0.57 0.59
CA THR A 6 -6.18 -1.07 -0.50
C THR A 6 -5.94 -2.56 -0.69
N ALA A 7 -6.96 -3.26 -1.19
CA ALA A 7 -6.84 -4.66 -1.55
C ALA A 7 -6.21 -4.77 -2.94
N ASN A 8 -5.43 -5.83 -3.16
CA ASN A 8 -4.89 -6.19 -4.46
C ASN A 8 -4.14 -5.04 -5.17
N GLN A 9 -4.62 -4.60 -6.34
CA GLN A 9 -4.09 -3.50 -7.14
C GLN A 9 -5.05 -2.31 -7.16
N ASP A 10 -5.99 -2.25 -6.22
CA ASP A 10 -6.86 -1.09 -6.07
C ASP A 10 -6.02 0.10 -5.60
N HIS A 11 -6.37 1.30 -6.06
CA HIS A 11 -5.67 2.53 -5.71
C HIS A 11 -6.62 3.49 -4.98
N PRO A 12 -6.15 4.25 -3.96
CA PRO A 12 -7.03 5.09 -3.14
C PRO A 12 -7.87 6.09 -3.94
N GLU A 13 -7.37 6.60 -5.06
CA GLU A 13 -8.10 7.57 -5.89
C GLU A 13 -9.41 7.01 -6.48
N PHE A 14 -9.52 5.69 -6.64
CA PHE A 14 -10.71 5.01 -7.13
C PHE A 14 -11.66 4.58 -6.01
N ALA A 15 -11.26 4.73 -4.75
CA ALA A 15 -12.12 4.38 -3.62
C ALA A 15 -13.25 5.42 -3.48
N PRO A 16 -14.50 5.00 -3.22
CA PRO A 16 -15.65 5.91 -3.08
C PRO A 16 -15.42 7.01 -2.05
N GLN A 17 -14.65 6.72 -0.99
CA GLN A 17 -14.31 7.66 0.08
C GLN A 17 -13.41 8.84 -0.37
N PHE A 18 -12.73 8.71 -1.52
CA PHE A 18 -11.83 9.74 -2.06
C PHE A 18 -12.27 10.27 -3.43
N ALA A 19 -13.32 9.71 -4.03
CA ALA A 19 -13.87 10.17 -5.29
C ALA A 19 -14.24 11.67 -5.24
N GLY A 20 -13.74 12.46 -6.19
CA GLY A 20 -14.01 13.91 -6.27
C GLY A 20 -13.28 14.79 -5.25
N THR A 21 -12.49 14.20 -4.33
CA THR A 21 -11.72 14.97 -3.33
C THR A 21 -10.42 15.55 -3.86
N GLY A 22 -9.95 15.09 -5.04
CA GLY A 22 -8.62 15.41 -5.54
C GLY A 22 -7.49 14.80 -4.72
N ALA A 23 -7.78 13.78 -3.89
CA ALA A 23 -6.80 13.08 -3.10
C ALA A 23 -5.75 12.43 -4.02
N MET A 24 -4.48 12.72 -3.75
CA MET A 24 -3.33 12.18 -4.47
C MET A 24 -2.51 11.31 -3.53
N THR A 25 -2.18 10.09 -3.96
CA THR A 25 -1.25 9.23 -3.24
C THR A 25 0.16 9.81 -3.36
N LEU A 26 0.76 10.19 -2.22
CA LEU A 26 2.12 10.72 -2.18
C LEU A 26 3.18 9.62 -2.05
N LEU A 27 2.83 8.53 -1.36
CA LEU A 27 3.71 7.40 -1.12
C LEU A 27 2.86 6.12 -1.02
N ALA A 28 3.33 5.05 -1.65
CA ALA A 28 2.74 3.71 -1.57
C ALA A 28 3.81 2.68 -1.22
N LEU A 29 3.41 1.64 -0.48
CA LEU A 29 4.27 0.51 -0.11
C LEU A 29 3.58 -0.79 -0.54
N ASP A 30 4.19 -1.55 -1.45
CA ASP A 30 3.65 -2.83 -1.90
C ASP A 30 3.91 -3.93 -0.85
N VAL A 31 2.84 -4.55 -0.37
CA VAL A 31 2.87 -5.62 0.64
C VAL A 31 2.48 -6.99 0.07
N TRP A 32 2.48 -7.14 -1.26
CA TRP A 32 2.40 -8.45 -1.90
C TRP A 32 3.69 -9.24 -1.64
N GLU A 33 3.57 -10.56 -1.51
CA GLU A 33 4.70 -11.42 -1.15
C GLU A 33 5.86 -11.28 -2.15
N HIS A 34 5.58 -11.09 -3.45
CA HIS A 34 6.63 -10.87 -4.45
C HIS A 34 7.54 -9.66 -4.14
N ALA A 35 7.06 -8.67 -3.39
CA ALA A 35 7.81 -7.46 -3.09
C ALA A 35 8.89 -7.69 -2.01
N TYR A 36 8.73 -8.71 -1.16
CA TYR A 36 9.60 -8.89 0.00
C TYR A 36 10.05 -10.33 0.28
N TYR A 37 9.43 -11.35 -0.31
CA TYR A 37 9.60 -12.74 0.12
C TYR A 37 11.04 -13.26 -0.06
N VAL A 38 11.76 -12.80 -1.10
CA VAL A 38 13.15 -13.23 -1.36
C VAL A 38 14.12 -12.78 -0.26
N LYS A 39 13.88 -11.65 0.40
CA LYS A 39 14.77 -11.11 1.45
C LYS A 39 14.22 -11.30 2.86
N TYR A 40 12.91 -11.21 3.04
CA TYR A 40 12.26 -11.18 4.35
C TYR A 40 11.35 -12.39 4.61
N ARG A 41 11.20 -13.30 3.63
CA ARG A 41 10.34 -14.49 3.72
C ARG A 41 8.93 -14.11 4.20
N ASN A 42 8.41 -14.77 5.23
CA ASN A 42 7.09 -14.51 5.81
C ASN A 42 7.07 -13.34 6.80
N VAL A 43 8.20 -12.67 7.06
CA VAL A 43 8.29 -11.60 8.07
C VAL A 43 8.10 -10.22 7.43
N ARG A 44 6.85 -9.91 7.07
CA ARG A 44 6.48 -8.61 6.46
C ARG A 44 6.90 -7.41 7.29
N ALA A 45 6.83 -7.50 8.62
CA ALA A 45 7.22 -6.40 9.51
C ALA A 45 8.68 -5.96 9.31
N ASN A 46 9.58 -6.89 9.01
CA ASN A 46 10.99 -6.58 8.75
C ASN A 46 11.18 -5.85 7.41
N TYR A 47 10.34 -6.12 6.42
CA TYR A 47 10.34 -5.38 5.16
C TYR A 47 9.87 -3.94 5.34
N VAL A 48 8.81 -3.72 6.12
CA VAL A 48 8.25 -2.39 6.38
C VAL A 48 9.21 -1.51 7.21
N ALA A 49 10.03 -2.12 8.07
CA ALA A 49 10.96 -1.41 8.94
C ALA A 49 12.35 -1.13 8.31
N ALA A 50 12.62 -1.66 7.12
CA ALA A 50 13.91 -1.56 6.44
C ALA A 50 13.98 -0.32 5.53
#